data_AF-A0A815T904-F1
#
_entry.id   AF-A0A815T904-F1
#
_cell.length_a   1.000
_cell.length_b   1.000
_cell.length_c   1.000
_cell.angle_alpha   90.00
_cell.angle_beta   90.00
_cell.angle_gamma   90.00
#
_symmetry.space_group_name_H-M   'P 1'
#
loop_
_entity.id
_entity.type
_entity.pdbx_description
1 polymer ?
#
loop_
_entity_poly.entity_id
_entity_poly.type
_entity_poly.pdbx_seq_one_letter_code
_entity_poly.pdbx_strand_id
1 'polypeptide(L)'
;MRERRANDEFRLLDNRRRAKSHKAERQNNEFKTQENERRAEALKISRENDEFKTEDNKRRAEALKIERQSDEFKIQENKRRAETMKIERQNDEFRIEENKRRAEALKIARQDNEFKEEEKRKNALRMYYSRDKYKNNFDAMKSNYESNIKEGPTHICSCCGGLWFAYSIREYTIEMLANKGLKTEFINTVCYLKHAIIKLCATCRKDIMSNKIPNLALSNGLAFYEIPDCLKTLTELEKRLISPRIPFMVIRTLGFSKQFGLKGNLVNVSMNVDTNVSILPRSFSDTYTIQLKLMRQMKNKNAFMYETIRPKVVHTAVKYLVQQELYKDEGIVI
;
A
#
# COMPACT_ATOMS: atom_id res chain seq x y z
N MET A 1 -64.45 -19.22 60.43
CA MET A 1 -63.35 -19.51 59.47
C MET A 1 -61.99 -19.79 60.15
N ARG A 2 -61.70 -19.22 61.34
CA ARG A 2 -60.42 -19.43 62.08
C ARG A 2 -60.28 -20.83 62.70
N GLU A 3 -61.35 -21.44 63.19
CA GLU A 3 -61.30 -22.77 63.86
C GLU A 3 -61.06 -23.94 62.89
N ARG A 4 -61.51 -23.86 61.62
CA ARG A 4 -61.28 -24.93 60.63
C ARG A 4 -59.82 -25.05 60.18
N ARG A 5 -59.02 -23.98 60.32
CA ARG A 5 -57.58 -23.99 59.99
C ARG A 5 -56.69 -24.58 61.10
N ALA A 6 -57.25 -24.84 62.28
CA ALA A 6 -56.58 -25.55 63.37
C ALA A 6 -56.54 -27.08 63.14
N ASN A 7 -57.37 -27.60 62.22
CA ASN A 7 -57.34 -28.98 61.80
C ASN A 7 -56.27 -29.18 60.70
N ASP A 8 -55.27 -30.01 61.01
CA ASP A 8 -54.13 -30.29 60.12
C ASP A 8 -54.53 -30.90 58.78
N GLU A 9 -55.56 -31.75 58.76
CA GLU A 9 -56.05 -32.40 57.54
C GLU A 9 -56.71 -31.37 56.60
N PHE A 10 -57.51 -30.47 57.16
CA PHE A 10 -58.09 -29.36 56.41
C PHE A 10 -57.02 -28.41 55.88
N ARG A 11 -55.97 -28.12 56.66
CA ARG A 11 -54.84 -27.28 56.23
C ARG A 11 -54.08 -27.91 55.07
N LEU A 12 -53.82 -29.22 55.12
CA LEU A 12 -53.15 -29.96 54.04
C LEU A 12 -53.98 -29.99 52.75
N LEU A 13 -55.30 -30.15 52.87
CA LEU A 13 -56.23 -30.13 51.73
C LEU A 13 -56.35 -28.73 51.10
N ASP A 14 -56.48 -27.67 51.91
CA ASP A 14 -56.52 -26.28 51.44
C ASP A 14 -55.20 -25.88 50.75
N ASN A 15 -54.05 -26.26 51.33
CA ASN A 15 -52.75 -26.06 50.70
C ASN A 15 -52.64 -26.79 49.36
N ARG A 16 -53.11 -28.05 49.26
CA ARG A 16 -53.15 -28.79 47.99
C ARG A 16 -54.04 -28.12 46.95
N ARG A 17 -55.20 -27.60 47.37
CA ARG A 17 -56.13 -26.88 46.47
C ARG A 17 -55.53 -25.59 45.95
N ARG A 18 -54.92 -24.79 46.83
CA ARG A 18 -54.20 -23.55 46.45
C ARG A 18 -53.02 -23.82 45.54
N ALA A 19 -52.23 -24.86 45.84
CA ALA A 19 -51.13 -25.27 44.98
C ALA A 19 -51.61 -25.66 43.57
N LYS A 20 -52.76 -26.36 43.45
CA LYS A 20 -53.36 -26.68 42.15
C LYS A 20 -53.85 -25.43 41.41
N SER A 21 -54.53 -24.51 42.10
CA SER A 21 -54.99 -23.22 41.52
C SER A 21 -53.81 -22.40 41.01
N HIS A 22 -52.80 -22.22 41.84
CA HIS A 22 -51.59 -21.46 41.48
C HIS A 22 -50.81 -22.12 40.32
N LYS A 23 -50.83 -23.46 40.23
CA LYS A 23 -50.25 -24.19 39.09
C LYS A 23 -51.03 -23.93 37.80
N ALA A 24 -52.36 -23.80 37.87
CA ALA A 24 -53.19 -23.43 36.72
C ALA A 24 -52.98 -21.97 36.31
N GLU A 25 -52.89 -21.04 37.26
CA GLU A 25 -52.62 -19.62 36.99
C GLU A 25 -51.26 -19.40 36.30
N ARG A 26 -50.22 -20.16 36.68
CA ARG A 26 -48.91 -20.13 36.01
C ARG A 26 -48.90 -20.68 34.58
N GLN A 27 -50.00 -21.26 34.09
CA GLN A 27 -50.13 -21.59 32.67
C GLN A 27 -50.44 -20.35 31.83
N ASN A 28 -50.94 -19.27 32.43
CA ASN A 28 -51.10 -17.99 31.76
C ASN A 28 -49.75 -17.26 31.69
N ASN A 29 -49.32 -16.93 30.47
CA ASN A 29 -48.08 -16.21 30.22
C ASN A 29 -48.06 -14.83 30.91
N GLU A 30 -49.16 -14.09 30.90
CA GLU A 30 -49.25 -12.75 31.48
C GLU A 30 -49.07 -12.76 33.00
N PHE A 31 -49.73 -13.72 33.67
CA PHE A 31 -49.54 -13.95 35.10
C PHE A 31 -48.08 -14.31 35.43
N LYS A 32 -47.45 -15.15 34.60
CA LYS A 32 -46.04 -15.54 34.77
C LYS A 32 -45.09 -14.35 34.61
N THR A 33 -45.36 -13.45 33.66
CA THR A 33 -44.56 -12.23 33.45
C THR A 33 -44.66 -11.31 34.67
N GLN A 34 -45.88 -11.02 35.14
CA GLN A 34 -46.11 -10.19 36.32
C GLN A 34 -45.58 -10.81 37.62
N GLU A 35 -45.63 -12.14 37.77
CA GLU A 35 -44.99 -12.83 38.89
C GLU A 35 -43.46 -12.69 38.85
N ASN A 36 -42.85 -12.79 37.67
CA ASN A 36 -41.41 -12.61 37.49
C ASN A 36 -40.96 -11.17 37.75
N GLU A 37 -41.71 -10.18 37.30
CA GLU A 37 -41.44 -8.76 37.57
C GLU A 37 -41.47 -8.46 39.07
N ARG A 38 -42.53 -8.87 39.77
CA ARG A 38 -42.63 -8.73 41.23
C ARG A 38 -41.47 -9.41 41.97
N ARG A 39 -41.04 -10.59 41.52
CA ARG A 39 -39.88 -11.30 42.08
C ARG A 39 -38.57 -10.55 41.81
N ALA A 40 -38.39 -10.03 40.60
CA ALA A 40 -37.20 -9.27 40.22
C ALA A 40 -37.08 -7.98 41.04
N GLU A 41 -38.19 -7.29 41.27
CA GLU A 41 -38.24 -6.06 42.07
C GLU A 41 -37.97 -6.34 43.56
N ALA A 42 -38.57 -7.38 44.13
CA ALA A 42 -38.25 -7.83 45.48
C ALA A 42 -36.76 -8.20 45.64
N LEU A 43 -36.18 -8.88 44.65
CA LEU A 43 -34.74 -9.19 44.62
C LEU A 43 -33.86 -7.93 44.52
N LYS A 44 -34.33 -6.90 43.80
CA LYS A 44 -33.62 -5.62 43.69
C LYS A 44 -33.57 -4.92 45.05
N ILE A 45 -34.70 -4.88 45.77
CA ILE A 45 -34.80 -4.33 47.12
C ILE A 45 -33.91 -5.12 48.09
N SER A 46 -33.95 -6.46 48.06
CA SER A 46 -33.10 -7.27 48.94
C SER A 46 -31.60 -7.06 48.69
N ARG A 47 -31.18 -6.74 47.45
CA ARG A 47 -29.78 -6.46 47.09
C ARG A 47 -29.27 -5.09 47.54
N GLU A 48 -30.14 -4.22 48.06
CA GLU A 48 -29.72 -2.98 48.72
C GLU A 48 -29.06 -3.25 50.08
N ASN A 49 -29.36 -4.40 50.69
CA ASN A 49 -28.66 -4.87 51.88
C ASN A 49 -27.33 -5.53 51.48
N ASP A 50 -26.23 -5.03 52.02
CA ASP A 50 -24.87 -5.49 51.68
C ASP A 50 -24.59 -6.94 52.11
N GLU A 51 -25.14 -7.42 53.23
CA GLU A 51 -25.00 -8.82 53.66
C GLU A 51 -25.72 -9.75 52.70
N PHE A 52 -26.95 -9.39 52.29
CA PHE A 52 -27.69 -10.17 51.31
C PHE A 52 -26.99 -10.17 49.95
N LYS A 53 -26.47 -9.02 49.51
CA LYS A 53 -25.73 -8.87 48.25
C LYS A 53 -24.44 -9.70 48.23
N THR A 54 -23.67 -9.68 49.31
CA THR A 54 -22.44 -10.47 49.41
C THR A 54 -22.72 -11.96 49.41
N GLU A 55 -23.76 -12.40 50.11
CA GLU A 55 -24.17 -13.80 50.15
C GLU A 55 -24.78 -14.28 48.82
N ASP A 56 -25.61 -13.48 48.14
CA ASP A 56 -26.11 -13.75 46.79
C ASP A 56 -24.96 -13.90 45.79
N ASN A 57 -23.95 -13.01 45.87
CA ASN A 57 -22.77 -13.11 45.02
C ASN A 57 -21.96 -14.39 45.27
N LYS A 58 -21.79 -14.81 46.53
CA LYS A 58 -21.13 -16.08 46.87
C LYS A 58 -21.88 -17.27 46.28
N ARG A 59 -23.19 -17.36 46.50
CA ARG A 59 -24.02 -18.45 45.94
C ARG A 59 -23.96 -18.50 44.42
N ARG A 60 -24.00 -17.35 43.75
CA ARG A 60 -23.89 -17.27 42.28
C ARG A 60 -22.51 -17.70 41.80
N ALA A 61 -21.45 -17.33 42.51
CA ALA A 61 -20.08 -17.75 42.19
C ALA A 61 -19.90 -19.28 42.36
N GLU A 62 -20.48 -19.87 43.40
CA GLU A 62 -20.47 -21.32 43.61
C GLU A 62 -21.27 -22.07 42.54
N ALA A 63 -22.47 -21.58 42.19
CA ALA A 63 -23.27 -22.16 41.11
C ALA A 63 -22.53 -22.14 39.76
N LEU A 64 -21.88 -21.01 39.43
CA LEU A 64 -21.02 -20.89 38.24
C LEU A 64 -19.82 -21.86 38.29
N LYS A 65 -19.26 -22.12 39.48
CA LYS A 65 -18.15 -23.08 39.64
C LYS A 65 -18.61 -24.51 39.33
N ILE A 66 -19.84 -24.87 39.70
CA ILE A 66 -20.46 -26.15 39.39
C ILE A 66 -20.76 -26.25 37.89
N GLU A 67 -21.36 -25.23 37.28
CA GLU A 67 -21.64 -25.21 35.84
C GLU A 67 -20.37 -25.35 34.99
N ARG A 68 -19.27 -24.70 35.39
CA ARG A 68 -17.96 -24.82 34.76
C ARG A 68 -17.29 -26.19 34.93
N GLN A 69 -17.90 -27.16 35.60
CA GLN A 69 -17.42 -28.55 35.54
C GLN A 69 -17.79 -29.21 34.21
N SER A 70 -18.89 -28.78 33.58
CA SER A 70 -19.30 -29.24 32.25
C SER A 70 -18.42 -28.64 31.16
N ASP A 71 -17.88 -29.50 30.29
CA ASP A 71 -17.09 -29.05 29.14
C ASP A 71 -17.93 -28.31 28.09
N GLU A 72 -19.20 -28.70 27.92
CA GLU A 72 -20.14 -27.99 27.04
C GLU A 72 -20.34 -26.54 27.50
N PHE A 73 -20.50 -26.34 28.81
CA PHE A 73 -20.62 -25.00 29.39
C PHE A 73 -19.36 -24.17 29.17
N LYS A 74 -18.16 -24.75 29.39
CA LYS A 74 -16.88 -24.06 29.13
C LYS A 74 -16.74 -23.66 27.66
N ILE A 75 -17.09 -24.55 26.73
CA ILE A 75 -17.03 -24.26 25.30
C ILE A 75 -17.98 -23.11 24.95
N GLN A 76 -19.21 -23.13 25.46
CA GLN A 76 -20.19 -22.08 25.19
C GLN A 76 -19.78 -20.74 25.81
N GLU A 77 -19.26 -20.74 27.04
CA GLU A 77 -18.73 -19.55 27.71
C GLU A 77 -17.55 -18.95 26.91
N ASN A 78 -16.60 -19.79 26.47
CA ASN A 78 -15.47 -19.37 25.66
C ASN A 78 -15.91 -18.79 24.30
N LYS A 79 -16.93 -19.38 23.67
CA LYS A 79 -17.47 -18.88 22.39
C LYS A 79 -18.10 -17.49 22.54
N ARG A 80 -18.91 -17.27 23.59
CA ARG A 80 -19.48 -15.94 23.89
C ARG A 80 -18.39 -14.90 24.19
N ARG A 81 -17.34 -15.29 24.93
CA ARG A 81 -16.19 -14.42 25.20
C ARG A 81 -15.40 -14.09 23.92
N ALA A 82 -15.25 -15.03 23.01
CA ALA A 82 -14.58 -14.80 21.73
C ALA A 82 -15.38 -13.85 20.83
N GLU A 83 -16.71 -14.00 20.79
CA GLU A 83 -17.62 -13.14 20.02
C GLU A 83 -17.63 -11.70 20.56
N THR A 84 -17.72 -11.52 21.88
CA THR A 84 -17.62 -10.20 22.52
C THR A 84 -16.29 -9.51 22.24
N MET A 85 -15.16 -10.22 22.40
CA MET A 85 -13.83 -9.71 22.05
C MET A 85 -13.70 -9.35 20.55
N LYS A 86 -14.39 -10.07 19.67
CA LYS A 86 -14.41 -9.76 18.23
C LYS A 86 -15.12 -8.44 17.95
N ILE A 87 -16.18 -8.13 18.69
CA ILE A 87 -16.91 -6.86 18.59
C ILE A 87 -16.04 -5.72 19.16
N GLU A 88 -15.44 -5.89 20.34
CA GLU A 88 -14.58 -4.88 20.97
C GLU A 88 -13.38 -4.49 20.09
N ARG A 89 -12.76 -5.47 19.40
CA ARG A 89 -11.64 -5.23 18.48
C ARG A 89 -11.99 -4.46 17.20
N GLN A 90 -13.27 -4.20 16.93
CA GLN A 90 -13.67 -3.28 15.87
C GLN A 90 -13.37 -1.81 16.24
N ASN A 91 -13.29 -1.51 17.54
CA ASN A 91 -12.87 -0.21 18.03
C ASN A 91 -11.32 -0.09 17.97
N ASP A 92 -10.84 0.93 17.27
CA ASP A 92 -9.40 1.16 17.08
C ASP A 92 -8.67 1.53 18.38
N GLU A 93 -9.28 2.28 19.29
CA GLU A 93 -8.68 2.63 20.58
C GLU A 93 -8.46 1.38 21.44
N PHE A 94 -9.48 0.50 21.50
CA PHE A 94 -9.38 -0.78 22.19
C PHE A 94 -8.25 -1.64 21.61
N ARG A 95 -8.14 -1.69 20.28
CA ARG A 95 -7.09 -2.46 19.58
C ARG A 95 -5.69 -1.91 19.86
N ILE A 96 -5.53 -0.58 19.89
CA ILE A 96 -4.25 0.06 20.21
C ILE A 96 -3.83 -0.26 21.65
N GLU A 97 -4.75 -0.13 22.60
CA GLU A 97 -4.46 -0.39 24.01
C GLU A 97 -4.24 -1.88 24.32
N GLU A 98 -4.97 -2.79 23.66
CA GLU A 98 -4.72 -4.23 23.72
C GLU A 98 -3.31 -4.56 23.21
N ASN A 99 -2.89 -3.95 22.09
CA ASN A 99 -1.55 -4.15 21.54
C ASN A 99 -0.45 -3.62 22.47
N LYS A 100 -0.66 -2.46 23.09
CA LYS A 100 0.29 -1.88 24.04
C LYS A 100 0.48 -2.78 25.26
N ARG A 101 -0.62 -3.23 25.89
CA ARG A 101 -0.59 -4.18 27.01
C ARG A 101 0.12 -5.49 26.65
N ARG A 102 -0.15 -6.03 25.46
CA ARG A 102 0.53 -7.24 24.96
C ARG A 102 2.03 -7.01 24.78
N ALA A 103 2.44 -5.88 24.22
CA ALA A 103 3.85 -5.53 24.02
C ALA A 103 4.60 -5.39 25.35
N GLU A 104 3.97 -4.76 26.35
CA GLU A 104 4.53 -4.63 27.71
C GLU A 104 4.65 -6.00 28.40
N ALA A 105 3.61 -6.84 28.34
CA ALA A 105 3.65 -8.19 28.89
C ALA A 105 4.76 -9.05 28.24
N LEU A 106 4.94 -8.96 26.92
CA LEU A 106 6.05 -9.63 26.23
C LEU A 106 7.42 -9.08 26.66
N LYS A 107 7.53 -7.77 26.90
CA LYS A 107 8.78 -7.16 27.36
C LYS A 107 9.18 -7.68 28.74
N ILE A 108 8.20 -7.87 29.63
CA ILE A 108 8.40 -8.47 30.95
C ILE A 108 8.78 -9.94 30.81
N ALA A 109 8.03 -10.72 30.02
CA ALA A 109 8.30 -12.14 29.82
C ALA A 109 9.71 -12.41 29.25
N ARG A 110 10.24 -11.54 28.38
CA ARG A 110 11.59 -11.65 27.81
C ARG A 110 12.73 -11.34 28.78
N GLN A 111 12.44 -10.89 30.00
CA GLN A 111 13.44 -10.79 31.07
C GLN A 111 13.85 -12.18 31.58
N ASP A 112 12.94 -13.15 31.49
CA ASP A 112 13.22 -14.54 31.80
C ASP A 112 14.01 -15.20 30.66
N ASN A 113 15.14 -15.83 31.01
CA ASN A 113 16.04 -16.43 30.04
C ASN A 113 15.44 -17.70 29.40
N GLU A 114 14.66 -18.47 30.14
CA GLU A 114 14.02 -19.69 29.64
C GLU A 114 12.95 -19.35 28.59
N PHE A 115 12.10 -18.36 28.88
CA PHE A 115 11.14 -17.81 27.93
C PHE A 115 11.80 -17.31 26.65
N LYS A 116 12.93 -16.59 26.78
CA LYS A 116 13.67 -16.04 25.64
C LYS A 116 14.24 -17.14 24.73
N GLU A 117 14.83 -18.19 25.29
CA GLU A 117 15.36 -19.31 24.51
C GLU A 117 14.24 -20.14 23.84
N GLU A 118 13.13 -20.36 24.54
CA GLU A 118 11.96 -21.04 23.97
C GLU A 118 11.29 -20.22 22.86
N GLU A 119 11.22 -18.89 23.00
CA GLU A 119 10.74 -17.98 21.94
C GLU A 119 11.63 -18.07 20.69
N LYS A 120 12.96 -18.05 20.86
CA LYS A 120 13.91 -18.23 19.75
C LYS A 120 13.73 -19.60 19.08
N ARG A 121 13.61 -20.67 19.86
CA ARG A 121 13.41 -22.04 19.35
C ARG A 121 12.13 -22.14 18.54
N LYS A 122 11.01 -21.62 19.05
CA LYS A 122 9.73 -21.57 18.33
C LYS A 122 9.80 -20.75 17.04
N ASN A 123 10.47 -19.59 17.08
CA ASN A 123 10.67 -18.77 15.89
C ASN A 123 11.54 -19.49 14.85
N ALA A 124 12.61 -20.17 15.27
CA ALA A 124 13.45 -20.98 14.39
C ALA A 124 12.66 -22.14 13.76
N LEU A 125 11.84 -22.85 14.55
CA LEU A 125 10.95 -23.92 14.07
C LEU A 125 9.94 -23.37 13.04
N ARG A 126 9.31 -22.22 13.35
CA ARG A 126 8.35 -21.57 12.45
C ARG A 126 9.01 -21.17 11.13
N MET A 127 10.22 -20.61 11.18
CA MET A 127 11.00 -20.29 9.98
C MET A 127 11.40 -21.54 9.19
N TYR A 128 11.77 -22.62 9.88
CA TYR A 128 12.08 -23.91 9.27
C TYR A 128 10.88 -24.47 8.51
N TYR A 129 9.72 -24.63 9.16
CA TYR A 129 8.50 -25.13 8.51
C TYR A 129 8.01 -24.20 7.40
N SER A 130 8.15 -22.88 7.58
CA SER A 130 7.82 -21.92 6.52
C SER A 130 8.72 -22.11 5.31
N ARG A 131 10.03 -22.30 5.47
CA ARG A 131 10.97 -22.55 4.35
C ARG A 131 10.74 -23.90 3.70
N ASP A 132 10.41 -24.92 4.48
CA ASP A 132 10.12 -26.26 3.97
C ASP A 132 8.89 -26.28 3.05
N LYS A 133 7.86 -25.49 3.38
CA LYS A 133 6.70 -25.24 2.51
C LYS A 133 7.08 -24.69 1.13
N TYR A 134 8.17 -23.93 1.02
CA TYR A 134 8.64 -23.34 -0.24
C TYR A 134 9.69 -24.20 -0.96
N LYS A 135 10.27 -25.22 -0.31
CA LYS A 135 11.21 -26.15 -0.96
C LYS A 135 10.53 -27.06 -1.98
N ASN A 136 9.28 -27.45 -1.74
CA ASN A 136 8.60 -28.48 -2.53
C ASN A 136 7.97 -27.97 -3.84
N ASN A 137 8.26 -26.75 -4.28
CA ASN A 137 7.61 -26.22 -5.48
C ASN A 137 8.49 -25.26 -6.29
N PHE A 138 9.76 -25.63 -6.47
CA PHE A 138 10.68 -24.86 -7.32
C PHE A 138 10.08 -24.60 -8.71
N ASP A 139 9.45 -25.61 -9.32
CA ASP A 139 8.84 -25.47 -10.64
C ASP A 139 7.66 -24.50 -10.67
N ALA A 140 6.79 -24.48 -9.65
CA ALA A 140 5.74 -23.45 -9.61
C ALA A 140 6.30 -22.07 -9.27
N MET A 141 7.34 -21.97 -8.44
CA MET A 141 8.00 -20.68 -8.19
C MET A 141 8.64 -20.14 -9.47
N LYS A 142 9.33 -20.99 -10.23
CA LYS A 142 9.90 -20.68 -11.53
C LYS A 142 8.81 -20.26 -12.52
N SER A 143 7.75 -21.05 -12.65
CA SER A 143 6.63 -20.75 -13.55
C SER A 143 5.93 -19.43 -13.18
N ASN A 144 5.74 -19.17 -11.88
CA ASN A 144 5.18 -17.91 -11.40
C ASN A 144 6.13 -16.73 -11.67
N TYR A 145 7.43 -16.90 -11.47
CA TYR A 145 8.41 -15.88 -11.82
C TYR A 145 8.39 -15.58 -13.32
N GLU A 146 8.52 -16.61 -14.17
CA GLU A 146 8.51 -16.50 -15.63
C GLU A 146 7.22 -15.85 -16.15
N SER A 147 6.06 -16.20 -15.56
CA SER A 147 4.78 -15.56 -15.87
C SER A 147 4.78 -14.06 -15.53
N ASN A 148 5.29 -13.70 -14.34
CA ASN A 148 5.36 -12.30 -13.88
C ASN A 148 6.36 -11.43 -14.66
N ILE A 149 7.39 -12.03 -15.27
CA ILE A 149 8.40 -11.33 -16.08
C ILE A 149 8.19 -11.48 -17.59
N LYS A 150 7.16 -12.25 -18.01
CA LYS A 150 6.85 -12.51 -19.42
C LYS A 150 6.66 -11.20 -20.17
N GLU A 151 5.92 -10.30 -19.56
CA GLU A 151 5.81 -8.90 -19.98
C GLU A 151 6.84 -8.09 -19.19
N GLY A 152 7.65 -7.31 -19.90
CA GLY A 152 8.60 -6.41 -19.26
C GLY A 152 7.90 -5.33 -18.43
N PRO A 153 8.65 -4.47 -17.73
CA PRO A 153 8.07 -3.35 -17.02
C PRO A 153 7.56 -2.29 -18.01
N THR A 154 6.34 -2.46 -18.49
CA THR A 154 5.68 -1.58 -19.49
C THR A 154 4.61 -0.69 -18.87
N HIS A 155 4.23 -0.94 -17.61
CA HIS A 155 3.20 -0.17 -16.93
C HIS A 155 3.82 1.08 -16.30
N ILE A 156 3.42 2.25 -16.82
CA ILE A 156 3.89 3.56 -16.36
C ILE A 156 3.08 3.98 -15.12
N CYS A 157 3.77 4.39 -14.06
CA CYS A 157 3.12 4.98 -12.90
C CYS A 157 2.71 6.43 -13.17
N SER A 158 1.44 6.78 -12.92
CA SER A 158 0.89 8.12 -13.13
C SER A 158 1.52 9.21 -12.26
N CYS A 159 2.14 8.84 -11.14
CA CYS A 159 2.77 9.78 -10.21
C CYS A 159 4.26 9.99 -10.50
N CYS A 160 5.06 8.91 -10.53
CA CYS A 160 6.51 9.01 -10.68
C CYS A 160 7.02 8.80 -12.11
N GLY A 161 6.17 8.42 -13.06
CA GLY A 161 6.57 8.09 -14.43
C GLY A 161 7.41 6.83 -14.58
N GLY A 162 7.73 6.14 -13.48
CA GLY A 162 8.53 4.92 -13.49
C GLY A 162 7.82 3.76 -14.22
N LEU A 163 8.62 2.90 -14.83
CA LEU A 163 8.20 1.68 -15.51
C LEU A 163 8.16 0.49 -14.55
N TRP A 164 7.04 -0.21 -14.50
CA TRP A 164 6.80 -1.29 -13.55
C TRP A 164 6.17 -2.50 -14.23
N PHE A 165 6.35 -3.67 -13.62
CA PHE A 165 5.61 -4.87 -13.98
C PHE A 165 4.14 -4.74 -13.58
N ALA A 166 3.26 -5.45 -14.28
CA ALA A 166 1.81 -5.43 -14.03
C ALA A 166 1.46 -5.70 -12.55
N TYR A 167 2.11 -6.70 -11.94
CA TYR A 167 1.87 -7.07 -10.53
C TYR A 167 2.32 -6.00 -9.51
N SER A 168 3.18 -5.05 -9.92
CA SER A 168 3.70 -3.98 -9.07
C SER A 168 2.88 -2.68 -9.13
N ILE A 169 1.91 -2.62 -10.05
CA ILE A 169 1.04 -1.46 -10.27
C ILE A 169 -0.37 -1.81 -9.78
N ARG A 170 -1.05 -0.81 -9.23
CA ARG A 170 -2.49 -0.89 -8.99
C ARG A 170 -3.22 0.23 -9.69
N GLU A 171 -4.38 -0.10 -10.22
CA GLU A 171 -5.23 0.81 -10.95
C GLU A 171 -6.28 1.42 -10.03
N TYR A 172 -6.54 2.71 -10.24
CA TYR A 172 -7.49 3.51 -9.50
C TYR A 172 -8.23 4.44 -10.46
N THR A 173 -9.49 4.74 -10.15
CA THR A 173 -10.17 5.91 -10.71
C THR A 173 -10.04 7.08 -9.74
N ILE A 174 -10.26 8.31 -10.22
CA ILE A 174 -10.29 9.50 -9.38
C ILE A 174 -11.33 9.33 -8.26
N GLU A 175 -12.50 8.79 -8.58
CA GLU A 175 -13.58 8.49 -7.63
C GLU A 175 -13.15 7.52 -6.52
N MET A 176 -12.42 6.44 -6.88
CA MET A 176 -11.91 5.48 -5.89
C MET A 176 -10.93 6.11 -4.90
N LEU A 177 -10.13 7.07 -5.35
CA LEU A 177 -9.20 7.81 -4.48
C LEU A 177 -9.94 8.86 -3.65
N ALA A 178 -10.93 9.55 -4.23
CA ALA A 178 -11.78 10.50 -3.52
C ALA A 178 -12.57 9.84 -2.39
N ASN A 179 -13.13 8.66 -2.64
CA ASN A 179 -13.84 7.86 -1.63
C ASN A 179 -12.94 7.41 -0.46
N LYS A 180 -11.61 7.47 -0.62
CA LYS A 180 -10.63 7.21 0.44
C LYS A 180 -10.23 8.46 1.22
N GLY A 181 -10.90 9.60 0.99
CA GLY A 181 -10.66 10.86 1.68
C GLY A 181 -9.58 11.74 1.04
N LEU A 182 -9.15 11.45 -0.20
CA LEU A 182 -8.18 12.29 -0.92
C LEU A 182 -8.90 13.41 -1.69
N LYS A 183 -8.39 14.63 -1.59
CA LYS A 183 -8.91 15.77 -2.36
C LYS A 183 -8.62 15.59 -3.85
N THR A 184 -9.58 15.93 -4.71
CA THR A 184 -9.43 15.87 -6.17
C THR A 184 -8.29 16.74 -6.68
N GLU A 185 -8.11 17.93 -6.11
CA GLU A 185 -6.99 18.83 -6.39
C GLU A 185 -5.64 18.15 -6.12
N PHE A 186 -5.49 17.52 -4.95
CA PHE A 186 -4.28 16.79 -4.58
C PHE A 186 -4.00 15.63 -5.55
N ILE A 187 -5.04 14.87 -5.93
CA ILE A 187 -4.91 13.79 -6.91
C ILE A 187 -4.39 14.32 -8.25
N ASN A 188 -4.96 15.43 -8.74
CA ASN A 188 -4.58 16.05 -10.00
C ASN A 188 -3.15 16.62 -9.98
N THR A 189 -2.70 17.12 -8.84
CA THR A 189 -1.31 17.60 -8.68
C THR A 189 -0.32 16.44 -8.64
N VAL A 190 -0.61 15.38 -7.89
CA VAL A 190 0.35 14.29 -7.66
C VAL A 190 0.37 13.30 -8.82
N CYS A 191 -0.79 13.02 -9.43
CA CYS A 191 -0.88 12.17 -10.61
C CYS A 191 -0.64 12.99 -11.88
N TYR A 192 0.64 13.34 -12.10
CA TYR A 192 1.10 14.18 -13.20
C TYR A 192 0.64 13.66 -14.59
N LEU A 193 0.69 12.34 -14.81
CA LEU A 193 0.20 11.75 -16.07
C LEU A 193 -1.32 11.56 -16.00
N LYS A 194 -2.04 12.43 -16.72
CA LYS A 194 -3.49 12.48 -16.75
C LYS A 194 -4.06 11.43 -17.70
N HIS A 195 -4.30 10.23 -17.17
CA HIS A 195 -5.03 9.16 -17.85
C HIS A 195 -6.36 8.90 -17.13
N ALA A 196 -7.36 8.36 -17.84
CA ALA A 196 -8.63 7.98 -17.24
C ALA A 196 -8.47 6.95 -16.12
N ILE A 197 -7.46 6.08 -16.24
CA ILE A 197 -7.08 5.10 -15.23
C ILE A 197 -5.73 5.53 -14.62
N ILE A 198 -5.72 5.76 -13.31
CA ILE A 198 -4.53 6.14 -12.55
C ILE A 198 -3.79 4.87 -12.15
N LYS A 199 -2.54 4.72 -12.61
CA LYS A 199 -1.68 3.58 -12.30
C LYS A 199 -0.67 3.97 -11.22
N LEU A 200 -0.73 3.38 -10.04
CA LEU A 200 0.17 3.70 -8.93
C LEU A 200 1.07 2.52 -8.57
N CYS A 201 2.38 2.75 -8.52
CA CYS A 201 3.31 1.78 -7.96
C CYS A 201 3.16 1.68 -6.45
N ALA A 202 3.67 0.61 -5.84
CA ALA A 202 3.55 0.36 -4.41
C ALA A 202 4.01 1.55 -3.54
N THR A 203 5.11 2.19 -3.91
CA THR A 203 5.71 3.32 -3.18
C THR A 203 4.83 4.57 -3.28
N CYS A 204 4.50 5.00 -4.51
CA CYS A 204 3.66 6.19 -4.71
C CYS A 204 2.30 6.02 -4.05
N ARG A 205 1.70 4.82 -4.17
CA ARG A 205 0.44 4.48 -3.52
C ARG A 205 0.52 4.65 -2.00
N LYS A 206 1.59 4.19 -1.35
CA LYS A 206 1.77 4.29 0.10
C LYS A 206 1.77 5.76 0.54
N ASP A 207 2.51 6.60 -0.16
CA ASP A 207 2.66 8.01 0.17
C ASP A 207 1.37 8.80 -0.13
N ILE A 208 0.76 8.58 -1.30
CA ILE A 208 -0.51 9.21 -1.70
C ILE A 208 -1.62 8.87 -0.71
N MET A 209 -1.74 7.60 -0.29
CA MET A 209 -2.74 7.19 0.71
C MET A 209 -2.49 7.80 2.09
N SER A 210 -1.27 8.27 2.35
CA SER A 210 -0.91 9.02 3.56
C SER A 210 -1.03 10.54 3.38
N ASN A 211 -1.65 10.99 2.29
CA ASN A 211 -1.77 12.39 1.88
C ASN A 211 -0.41 13.12 1.75
N LYS A 212 0.62 12.39 1.28
CA LYS A 212 1.98 12.89 1.04
C LYS A 212 2.33 12.82 -0.44
N ILE A 213 3.04 13.83 -0.93
CA ILE A 213 3.58 13.83 -2.28
C ILE A 213 4.82 12.92 -2.30
N PRO A 214 4.87 11.88 -3.16
CA PRO A 214 6.04 11.03 -3.25
C PRO A 214 7.28 11.81 -3.68
N ASN A 215 8.46 11.47 -3.15
CA ASN A 215 9.71 12.18 -3.48
C ASN A 215 10.05 12.12 -4.97
N LEU A 216 9.78 10.98 -5.60
CA LEU A 216 10.02 10.74 -7.04
C LEU A 216 8.83 11.16 -7.91
N ALA A 217 7.90 11.97 -7.40
CA ALA A 217 6.78 12.44 -8.20
C ALA A 217 7.26 13.38 -9.32
N LEU A 218 6.68 13.22 -10.51
CA LEU A 218 6.95 14.10 -11.66
C LEU A 218 6.57 15.56 -11.35
N SER A 219 5.58 15.76 -10.48
CA SER A 219 5.17 17.09 -9.99
C SER A 219 6.25 17.83 -9.19
N ASN A 220 7.30 17.13 -8.71
CA ASN A 220 8.45 17.74 -8.04
C ASN A 220 9.51 18.26 -9.03
N GLY A 221 9.15 18.53 -10.29
CA GLY A 221 10.10 18.96 -11.32
C GLY A 221 10.96 17.82 -11.89
N LEU A 222 10.56 16.56 -11.66
CA LEU A 222 11.19 15.38 -12.27
C LEU A 222 10.58 15.01 -13.63
N ALA A 223 9.53 15.73 -14.06
CA ALA A 223 8.99 15.61 -15.40
C ALA A 223 10.01 16.07 -16.44
N PHE A 224 10.11 15.30 -17.54
CA PHE A 224 10.85 15.76 -18.71
C PHE A 224 10.10 16.93 -19.35
N TYR A 225 10.86 17.96 -19.77
CA TYR A 225 10.32 19.06 -20.55
C TYR A 225 9.81 18.55 -21.90
N GLU A 226 8.73 19.16 -22.40
CA GLU A 226 8.30 18.92 -23.77
C GLU A 226 9.37 19.42 -24.74
N ILE A 227 9.82 18.53 -25.62
CA ILE A 227 10.81 18.88 -26.63
C ILE A 227 10.14 19.82 -27.65
N PRO A 228 10.67 21.03 -27.90
CA PRO A 228 10.14 21.95 -28.90
C PRO A 228 10.13 21.33 -30.29
N ASP A 229 9.15 21.69 -31.12
CA ASP A 229 8.97 21.09 -32.44
C ASP A 229 10.17 21.34 -33.37
N CYS A 230 10.83 22.49 -33.24
CA CYS A 230 12.06 22.80 -33.99
C CYS A 230 13.23 21.84 -33.68
N LEU A 231 13.22 21.17 -32.51
CA LEU A 231 14.22 20.19 -32.11
C LEU A 231 13.79 18.74 -32.43
N LYS A 232 12.48 18.46 -32.46
CA LYS A 232 11.92 17.13 -32.78
C LYS A 232 12.27 16.69 -34.19
N THR A 233 12.32 17.63 -35.13
CA THR A 233 12.51 17.35 -36.57
C THR A 233 13.98 17.14 -36.97
N LEU A 234 14.93 17.37 -36.08
CA LEU A 234 16.36 17.30 -36.38
C LEU A 234 16.81 15.84 -36.56
N THR A 235 17.63 15.60 -37.59
CA THR A 235 18.35 14.32 -37.75
C THR A 235 19.43 14.16 -36.68
N GLU A 236 20.02 12.96 -36.57
CA GLU A 236 21.09 12.75 -35.60
C GLU A 236 22.30 13.64 -35.91
N LEU A 237 22.71 13.76 -37.18
CA LEU A 237 23.81 14.64 -37.57
C LEU A 237 23.49 16.12 -37.33
N GLU A 238 22.26 16.58 -37.62
CA GLU A 238 21.83 17.96 -37.33
C GLU A 238 21.89 18.26 -35.82
N LYS A 239 21.49 17.30 -34.97
CA LYS A 239 21.65 17.42 -33.50
C LYS A 239 23.11 17.49 -33.08
N ARG A 240 24.00 16.73 -33.74
CA ARG A 240 25.45 16.78 -33.45
C ARG A 240 26.04 18.14 -33.79
N LEU A 241 25.66 18.75 -34.91
CA LEU A 241 26.21 20.04 -35.36
C LEU A 241 25.95 21.19 -34.38
N ILE A 242 24.76 21.18 -33.77
CA ILE A 242 24.35 22.22 -32.84
C ILE A 242 24.79 21.92 -31.41
N SER A 243 25.13 20.67 -31.08
CA SER A 243 25.57 20.29 -29.73
C SER A 243 26.91 20.94 -29.38
N PRO A 244 27.03 21.67 -28.26
CA PRO A 244 28.31 22.23 -27.79
C PRO A 244 29.36 21.16 -27.46
N ARG A 245 28.89 19.93 -27.22
CA ARG A 245 29.71 18.79 -26.79
C ARG A 245 29.31 17.56 -27.59
N ILE A 246 30.27 16.91 -28.24
CA ILE A 246 30.06 15.62 -28.90
C ILE A 246 30.77 14.53 -28.10
N PRO A 247 30.01 13.64 -27.43
CA PRO A 247 30.60 12.47 -26.82
C PRO A 247 30.85 11.40 -27.90
N PHE A 248 32.10 10.95 -27.98
CA PHE A 248 32.50 9.76 -28.70
C PHE A 248 32.58 8.59 -27.72
N MET A 249 31.61 7.69 -27.80
CA MET A 249 31.57 6.45 -27.01
C MET A 249 31.06 5.28 -27.85
N VAL A 250 31.41 4.06 -27.45
CA VAL A 250 30.90 2.83 -28.07
C VAL A 250 30.15 2.04 -27.02
N ILE A 251 28.83 1.92 -27.22
CA ILE A 251 27.95 1.13 -26.38
C ILE A 251 27.86 -0.29 -26.98
N ARG A 252 28.15 -1.33 -26.19
CA ARG A 252 28.05 -2.74 -26.60
C ARG A 252 27.23 -3.54 -25.61
N THR A 253 26.62 -4.63 -26.06
CA THR A 253 25.94 -5.58 -25.17
C THR A 253 26.97 -6.33 -24.31
N LEU A 254 26.74 -6.45 -23.00
CA LEU A 254 27.64 -7.13 -22.05
C LEU A 254 27.36 -8.64 -21.89
N GLY A 255 26.81 -9.30 -22.92
CA GLY A 255 26.53 -10.74 -22.91
C GLY A 255 25.08 -11.08 -22.56
N PHE A 256 24.86 -12.04 -21.64
CA PHE A 256 23.54 -12.62 -21.35
C PHE A 256 22.53 -11.63 -20.74
N SER A 257 23.00 -10.57 -20.08
CA SER A 257 22.14 -9.49 -19.63
C SER A 257 21.90 -8.51 -20.79
N LYS A 258 20.68 -7.98 -20.92
CA LYS A 258 20.36 -6.86 -21.84
C LYS A 258 21.02 -5.53 -21.42
N GLN A 259 22.02 -5.58 -20.54
CA GLN A 259 22.76 -4.41 -20.10
C GLN A 259 23.79 -4.06 -21.15
N PHE A 260 23.84 -2.77 -21.46
CA PHE A 260 24.86 -2.23 -22.32
C PHE A 260 26.05 -1.73 -21.49
N GLY A 261 27.25 -2.08 -21.93
CA GLY A 261 28.51 -1.61 -21.39
C GLY A 261 29.17 -0.62 -22.33
N LEU A 262 29.97 0.27 -21.74
CA LEU A 262 30.85 1.15 -22.50
C LEU A 262 32.15 0.39 -22.80
N LYS A 263 32.52 0.31 -24.08
CA LYS A 263 33.81 -0.24 -24.50
C LYS A 263 34.76 0.90 -24.86
N GLY A 264 35.88 0.99 -24.13
CA GLY A 264 36.91 1.99 -24.33
C GLY A 264 36.60 3.31 -23.60
N ASN A 265 37.38 4.35 -23.93
CA ASN A 265 37.29 5.64 -23.25
C ASN A 265 36.11 6.47 -23.77
N LEU A 266 35.44 7.18 -22.86
CA LEU A 266 34.50 8.26 -23.19
C LEU A 266 35.32 9.52 -23.53
N VAL A 267 35.27 9.97 -24.77
CA VAL A 267 35.95 11.20 -25.20
C VAL A 267 34.89 12.28 -25.46
N ASN A 268 34.85 13.31 -24.63
CA ASN A 268 33.97 14.46 -24.82
C ASN A 268 34.73 15.56 -25.54
N VAL A 269 34.30 15.91 -26.75
CA VAL A 269 34.96 16.95 -27.58
C VAL A 269 34.07 18.19 -27.57
N SER A 270 34.62 19.30 -27.06
CA SER A 270 34.00 20.61 -27.17
C SER A 270 33.96 21.05 -28.63
N MET A 271 32.81 21.55 -29.07
CA MET A 271 32.62 22.11 -30.39
C MET A 271 32.34 23.60 -30.32
N ASN A 272 32.90 24.35 -31.26
CA ASN A 272 32.51 25.73 -31.50
C ASN A 272 31.27 25.74 -32.40
N VAL A 273 30.10 25.95 -31.78
CA VAL A 273 28.82 25.98 -32.49
C VAL A 273 28.74 27.20 -33.42
N ASP A 274 29.29 28.34 -33.02
CA ASP A 274 29.27 29.58 -33.83
C ASP A 274 30.00 29.38 -35.17
N THR A 275 31.17 28.75 -35.15
CA THR A 275 31.94 28.41 -36.35
C THR A 275 31.17 27.42 -37.23
N ASN A 276 30.59 26.37 -36.64
CA ASN A 276 29.84 25.38 -37.42
C ASN A 276 28.63 25.99 -38.13
N VAL A 277 27.91 26.87 -37.43
CA VAL A 277 26.69 27.50 -37.95
C VAL A 277 27.02 28.63 -38.92
N SER A 278 28.13 29.35 -38.75
CA SER A 278 28.55 30.43 -39.68
C SER A 278 29.12 29.92 -41.00
N ILE A 279 29.69 28.71 -41.04
CA ILE A 279 30.15 28.04 -42.27
C ILE A 279 28.96 27.58 -43.14
N LEU A 280 27.83 27.25 -42.52
CA LEU A 280 26.63 26.89 -43.26
C LEU A 280 26.15 28.09 -44.07
N PRO A 281 25.90 27.94 -45.39
CA PRO A 281 25.54 29.12 -46.16
C PRO A 281 24.16 29.68 -45.74
N ARG A 282 24.05 31.01 -45.73
CA ARG A 282 22.96 31.74 -45.05
C ARG A 282 21.74 32.04 -45.93
N SER A 283 21.90 32.02 -47.25
CA SER A 283 20.85 32.31 -48.23
C SER A 283 20.32 31.03 -48.87
N PHE A 284 19.31 30.40 -48.26
CA PHE A 284 18.69 29.19 -48.80
C PHE A 284 17.16 29.20 -48.69
N SER A 285 16.51 28.60 -49.69
CA SER A 285 15.12 28.14 -49.61
C SER A 285 15.03 26.93 -48.67
N ASP A 286 13.83 26.67 -48.14
CA ASP A 286 13.57 25.54 -47.23
C ASP A 286 13.90 24.15 -47.84
N THR A 287 14.09 24.09 -49.16
CA THR A 287 14.43 22.89 -49.94
C THR A 287 15.92 22.59 -50.06
N TYR A 288 16.80 23.51 -49.65
CA TYR A 288 18.24 23.32 -49.85
C TYR A 288 18.83 22.32 -48.84
N THR A 289 19.69 21.43 -49.33
CA THR A 289 20.34 20.40 -48.51
C THR A 289 21.83 20.26 -48.84
N ILE A 290 22.63 19.86 -47.85
CA ILE A 290 24.08 19.68 -47.97
C ILE A 290 24.47 18.29 -47.48
N GLN A 291 25.29 17.58 -48.25
CA GLN A 291 25.91 16.34 -47.77
C GLN A 291 27.11 16.68 -46.88
N LEU A 292 27.08 16.20 -45.63
CA LEU A 292 28.10 16.53 -44.63
C LEU A 292 28.71 15.27 -44.03
N LYS A 293 30.05 15.21 -44.08
CA LYS A 293 30.85 14.14 -43.45
C LYS A 293 31.37 14.64 -42.12
N LEU A 294 30.85 14.10 -41.02
CA LEU A 294 31.42 14.33 -39.70
C LEU A 294 32.55 13.34 -39.47
N MET A 295 33.78 13.86 -39.39
CA MET A 295 34.99 13.07 -39.18
C MET A 295 35.39 13.10 -37.69
N ARG A 296 35.79 11.95 -37.12
CA ARG A 296 36.44 11.94 -35.79
C ARG A 296 37.78 12.68 -35.82
N GLN A 297 38.53 12.47 -36.89
CA GLN A 297 39.79 13.13 -37.21
C GLN A 297 39.86 13.25 -38.73
N MET A 298 40.37 14.36 -39.25
CA MET A 298 40.41 14.62 -40.70
C MET A 298 41.29 13.61 -41.47
N LYS A 299 42.23 12.95 -40.79
CA LYS A 299 43.08 11.89 -41.36
C LYS A 299 42.37 10.54 -41.57
N ASN A 300 41.19 10.34 -40.98
CA ASN A 300 40.49 9.06 -41.11
C ASN A 300 39.90 8.93 -42.52
N LYS A 301 39.96 7.73 -43.10
CA LYS A 301 39.35 7.45 -44.41
C LYS A 301 37.82 7.41 -44.36
N ASN A 302 37.28 6.86 -43.28
CA ASN A 302 35.83 6.69 -43.11
C ASN A 302 35.27 7.80 -42.22
N ALA A 303 34.14 8.36 -42.64
CA ALA A 303 33.38 9.30 -41.84
C ALA A 303 32.76 8.60 -40.63
N PHE A 304 32.65 9.33 -39.52
CA PHE A 304 31.94 8.85 -38.34
C PHE A 304 30.42 8.90 -38.56
N MET A 305 29.93 9.98 -39.16
CA MET A 305 28.57 10.09 -39.67
C MET A 305 28.61 10.73 -41.05
N TYR A 306 27.73 10.29 -41.93
CA TYR A 306 27.58 10.85 -43.27
C TYR A 306 26.11 10.92 -43.61
N GLU A 307 25.56 12.13 -43.58
CA GLU A 307 24.15 12.38 -43.83
C GLU A 307 23.96 13.69 -44.61
N THR A 308 22.79 13.82 -45.22
CA THR A 308 22.33 15.07 -45.83
C THR A 308 21.64 15.92 -44.77
N ILE A 309 22.12 17.14 -44.55
CA ILE A 309 21.58 18.09 -43.58
C ILE A 309 20.77 19.20 -44.25
N ARG A 310 19.86 19.82 -43.50
CA ARG A 310 19.09 21.01 -43.91
C ARG A 310 19.57 22.24 -43.13
N PRO A 311 20.37 23.13 -43.73
CA PRO A 311 20.93 24.30 -43.03
C PRO A 311 19.89 25.17 -42.34
N LYS A 312 18.73 25.38 -42.98
CA LYS A 312 17.63 26.19 -42.43
C LYS A 312 17.07 25.64 -41.12
N VAL A 313 16.90 24.32 -41.03
CA VAL A 313 16.36 23.65 -39.84
C VAL A 313 17.38 23.74 -38.71
N VAL A 314 18.66 23.51 -39.03
CA VAL A 314 19.78 23.70 -38.09
C VAL A 314 19.77 25.12 -37.54
N HIS A 315 19.77 26.15 -38.38
CA HIS A 315 19.73 27.55 -37.93
C HIS A 315 18.51 27.87 -37.05
N THR A 316 17.32 27.36 -37.42
CA THR A 316 16.10 27.55 -36.63
C THR A 316 16.23 26.93 -35.25
N ALA A 317 16.77 25.72 -35.17
CA ALA A 317 17.03 25.06 -33.90
C ALA A 317 18.05 25.82 -33.04
N VAL A 318 19.13 26.33 -33.62
CA VAL A 318 20.14 27.03 -32.81
C VAL A 318 19.67 28.39 -32.32
N LYS A 319 18.87 29.12 -33.10
CA LYS A 319 18.21 30.35 -32.63
C LYS A 319 17.37 30.12 -31.37
N TYR A 320 16.70 28.97 -31.28
CA TYR A 320 15.99 28.57 -30.06
C TYR A 320 16.96 28.22 -28.92
N LEU A 321 18.01 27.45 -29.22
CA LEU A 321 18.94 26.93 -28.21
C LEU A 321 19.80 28.02 -27.56
N VAL A 322 20.21 29.05 -28.29
CA VAL A 322 20.97 30.21 -27.75
C VAL A 322 20.21 30.94 -26.63
N GLN A 323 18.88 30.82 -26.58
CA GLN A 323 18.06 31.41 -25.51
C GLN A 323 18.07 30.58 -24.22
N GLN A 324 18.52 29.33 -24.27
CA GLN A 324 18.53 28.40 -23.13
C GLN A 324 19.77 28.59 -22.26
N GLU A 325 19.65 28.29 -20.96
CA GLU A 325 20.72 28.47 -19.96
C GLU A 325 22.04 27.83 -20.38
N LEU A 326 22.00 26.57 -20.82
CA LEU A 326 23.21 25.84 -21.23
C LEU A 326 24.02 26.57 -22.31
N TYR A 327 23.37 27.18 -23.31
CA TYR A 327 24.09 27.86 -24.39
C TYR A 327 24.60 29.24 -23.96
N LYS A 328 23.90 29.89 -23.03
CA LYS A 328 24.36 31.14 -22.40
C LYS A 328 25.60 30.89 -21.55
N ASP A 329 25.60 29.81 -20.77
CA ASP A 329 26.73 29.43 -19.91
C ASP A 329 27.98 29.07 -20.72
N GLU A 330 27.81 28.44 -21.90
CA GLU A 330 28.90 28.14 -22.83
C GLU A 330 29.29 29.35 -23.72
N GLY A 331 28.60 30.50 -23.59
CA GLY A 331 28.94 31.74 -24.30
C GLY A 331 28.68 31.72 -25.82
N ILE A 332 27.69 30.96 -26.29
CA ILE A 332 27.37 30.79 -27.72
C ILE A 332 26.51 31.97 -28.21
N VAL A 333 26.93 32.66 -29.28
CA VAL A 333 26.31 33.92 -29.78
C VAL A 333 26.30 33.90 -31.31
N ILE A 334 25.20 33.43 -31.90
CA ILE A 334 25.06 33.11 -33.34
C ILE A 334 24.68 34.30 -34.21
#